data_AF-A0AAD4V164-F1
#
_entry.id   AF-A0AAD4V164-F1
#
_cell.length_a   1.000
_cell.length_b   1.000
_cell.length_c   1.000
_cell.angle_alpha   90.00
_cell.angle_beta   90.00
_cell.angle_gamma   90.00
#
_symmetry.space_group_name_H-M   'P 1'
#
loop_
_entity.id
_entity.type
_entity.pdbx_description
1 polymer ?
#
loop_
_entity_poly.entity_id
_entity_poly.type
_entity_poly.pdbx_seq_one_letter_code
_entity_poly.pdbx_strand_id
1 'polypeptide(L)'
;MFQSHETAKSLTWHAARKSIDGQMSHPADSPSWKLLDDKWPEFGNEPRNLRLALSSDGFNPHSSLRSRYSCWPVILVTYNLPPWLCMKRKFMMLTLLISGPKQPGNDIDVYLEPLIDDLKSLWVGIRGVYDAHNGEYFTLRAALMWTINDFPAYGNLSGCVVKGYKACPICGDDTPSHRLKNGHKICYIGHRKWLPINHPYRRQRAVFNGKPEYGIPPEPLTGEEVLHMVENGDRVCWKKKSIFFDLEY
;
A
#
# COMPACT_ATOMS: atom_id res chain seq x y z
N MET A 1 -2.84 -21.89 -9.55
CA MET A 1 -3.75 -20.88 -10.14
C MET A 1 -4.05 -21.15 -11.61
N PHE A 2 -3.05 -21.21 -12.50
CA PHE A 2 -3.23 -21.36 -13.95
C PHE A 2 -3.65 -22.75 -14.47
N GLN A 3 -3.67 -23.79 -13.63
CA GLN A 3 -4.11 -25.13 -14.03
C GLN A 3 -5.64 -25.25 -14.23
N SER A 4 -6.43 -24.34 -13.68
CA SER A 4 -7.89 -24.33 -13.89
C SER A 4 -8.21 -23.40 -15.06
N HIS A 5 -8.83 -23.93 -16.11
CA HIS A 5 -9.22 -23.16 -17.29
C HIS A 5 -10.03 -21.89 -16.92
N GLU A 6 -11.05 -22.01 -16.07
CA GLU A 6 -11.87 -20.87 -15.61
C GLU A 6 -11.06 -19.84 -14.82
N THR A 7 -10.15 -20.31 -13.96
CA THR A 7 -9.32 -19.43 -13.12
C THR A 7 -8.29 -18.70 -13.97
N ALA A 8 -7.60 -19.41 -14.87
CA ALA A 8 -6.63 -18.84 -15.80
C ALA A 8 -7.26 -17.77 -16.68
N LYS A 9 -8.45 -18.03 -17.23
CA LYS A 9 -9.25 -17.03 -17.95
C LYS A 9 -9.59 -15.80 -17.11
N SER A 10 -9.93 -16.01 -15.84
CA SER A 10 -10.24 -14.89 -14.95
C SER A 10 -9.00 -14.05 -14.60
N LEU A 11 -7.79 -14.65 -14.62
CA LEU A 11 -6.52 -13.97 -14.34
C LEU A 11 -6.04 -13.06 -15.47
N THR A 12 -6.66 -13.09 -16.65
CA THR A 12 -6.40 -12.14 -17.74
C THR A 12 -7.57 -11.18 -17.96
N TRP A 13 -8.58 -11.22 -17.10
CA TRP A 13 -9.81 -10.41 -17.23
C TRP A 13 -9.53 -8.91 -17.29
N HIS A 14 -8.58 -8.42 -16.49
CA HIS A 14 -8.25 -7.00 -16.44
C HIS A 14 -7.77 -6.44 -17.80
N ALA A 15 -7.19 -7.27 -18.66
CA ALA A 15 -6.71 -6.91 -19.99
C ALA A 15 -7.81 -7.02 -21.06
N ALA A 16 -8.75 -7.95 -20.88
CA ALA A 16 -9.86 -8.15 -21.81
C ALA A 16 -11.06 -7.20 -21.58
N ARG A 17 -11.11 -6.52 -20.42
CA ARG A 17 -12.22 -5.63 -20.06
C ARG A 17 -12.22 -4.34 -20.88
N LYS A 18 -13.39 -3.74 -21.04
CA LYS A 18 -13.53 -2.36 -21.50
C LYS A 18 -13.49 -1.44 -20.27
N SER A 19 -12.52 -0.53 -20.22
CA SER A 19 -12.54 0.56 -19.24
C SER A 19 -13.61 1.58 -19.63
N ILE A 20 -14.19 2.26 -18.64
CA ILE A 20 -15.13 3.36 -18.86
C ILE A 20 -14.35 4.64 -18.59
N ASP A 21 -14.20 5.48 -19.61
CA ASP A 21 -13.45 6.73 -19.49
C ASP A 21 -13.98 7.60 -18.34
N GLY A 22 -13.06 8.08 -17.52
CA GLY A 22 -13.35 8.94 -16.37
C GLY A 22 -13.87 8.21 -15.13
N GLN A 23 -14.00 6.88 -15.12
CA GLN A 23 -14.42 6.13 -13.94
C GLN A 23 -13.40 5.04 -13.57
N MET A 24 -13.06 4.96 -12.28
CA MET A 24 -12.26 3.87 -11.74
C MET A 24 -13.18 2.70 -11.36
N SER A 25 -13.16 1.64 -12.17
CA SER A 25 -13.98 0.44 -11.96
C SER A 25 -13.17 -0.73 -11.38
N HIS A 26 -11.86 -0.65 -11.48
CA HIS A 26 -10.93 -1.71 -11.11
C HIS A 26 -9.53 -1.13 -10.78
N PRO A 27 -8.69 -1.77 -9.94
CA PRO A 27 -7.31 -1.35 -9.71
C PRO A 27 -6.48 -1.12 -10.98
N ALA A 28 -6.79 -1.83 -12.06
CA ALA A 28 -6.15 -1.64 -13.37
C ALA A 28 -6.48 -0.30 -14.07
N ASP A 29 -7.45 0.47 -13.58
CA ASP A 29 -7.69 1.86 -14.03
C ASP A 29 -6.77 2.87 -13.32
N SER A 30 -6.05 2.45 -12.27
CA SER A 30 -5.25 3.35 -11.44
C SER A 30 -4.01 3.89 -12.17
N PRO A 31 -3.59 5.13 -11.87
CA PRO A 31 -2.32 5.67 -12.37
C PRO A 31 -1.12 4.79 -11.98
N SER A 32 -1.13 4.18 -10.80
CA SER A 32 -0.06 3.30 -10.34
C SER A 32 0.06 2.02 -11.18
N TRP A 33 -1.06 1.46 -11.66
CA TRP A 33 -1.03 0.33 -12.59
C TRP A 33 -0.41 0.72 -13.93
N LYS A 34 -0.84 1.86 -14.49
CA LYS A 34 -0.31 2.37 -15.76
C LYS A 34 1.17 2.67 -15.64
N LEU A 35 1.60 3.30 -14.54
CA LEU A 35 3.01 3.58 -14.28
C LEU A 35 3.86 2.31 -14.25
N LEU A 36 3.37 1.23 -13.63
CA LEU A 36 4.06 -0.07 -13.63
C LEU A 36 4.20 -0.61 -15.06
N ASP A 37 3.11 -0.62 -15.83
CA ASP A 37 3.11 -1.14 -17.19
C ASP A 37 4.01 -0.28 -18.13
N ASP A 38 4.02 1.04 -17.94
CA ASP A 38 4.83 1.99 -18.71
C ASP A 38 6.33 1.88 -18.33
N LYS A 39 6.65 1.68 -17.05
CA LYS A 39 8.04 1.56 -16.57
C LYS A 39 8.64 0.19 -16.93
N TRP A 40 7.83 -0.88 -17.02
CA TRP A 40 8.27 -2.21 -17.46
C TRP A 40 7.35 -2.80 -18.53
N PRO A 41 7.50 -2.40 -19.80
CA PRO A 41 6.62 -2.85 -20.88
C PRO A 41 6.61 -4.37 -21.08
N GLU A 42 7.73 -5.06 -20.90
CA GLU A 42 7.79 -6.53 -20.99
C GLU A 42 6.94 -7.22 -19.91
N PHE A 43 6.85 -6.62 -18.72
CA PHE A 43 5.97 -7.11 -17.67
C PHE A 43 4.51 -6.77 -17.98
N GLY A 44 4.26 -5.52 -18.39
CA GLY A 44 2.92 -4.98 -18.67
C GLY A 44 2.20 -5.68 -19.81
N ASN A 45 2.92 -5.98 -20.90
CA ASN A 45 2.40 -6.59 -22.12
C ASN A 45 2.00 -8.06 -21.96
N GLU A 46 2.46 -8.75 -20.92
CA GLU A 46 2.06 -10.12 -20.61
C GLU A 46 0.91 -10.10 -19.59
N PRO A 47 -0.36 -10.25 -20.03
CA PRO A 47 -1.52 -10.12 -19.15
C PRO A 47 -1.62 -11.21 -18.08
N ARG A 48 -0.85 -12.30 -18.19
CA ARG A 48 -0.80 -13.35 -17.17
C ARG A 48 0.11 -12.99 -15.99
N ASN A 49 0.95 -11.96 -16.12
CA ASN A 49 1.78 -11.49 -15.01
C ASN A 49 0.92 -10.89 -13.90
N LEU A 50 1.17 -11.33 -12.67
CA LEU A 50 0.32 -11.04 -11.52
C LEU A 50 0.67 -9.69 -10.91
N ARG A 51 -0.36 -8.91 -10.64
CA ARG A 51 -0.26 -7.66 -9.89
C ARG A 51 -0.95 -7.88 -8.54
N LEU A 52 -0.16 -7.75 -7.50
CA LEU A 52 -0.50 -8.17 -6.15
C LEU A 52 -0.68 -6.93 -5.27
N ALA A 53 -1.62 -6.98 -4.33
CA ALA A 53 -1.63 -6.09 -3.18
C ALA A 53 -1.40 -6.87 -1.90
N LEU A 54 -0.72 -6.24 -0.96
CA LEU A 54 -0.48 -6.80 0.37
C LEU A 54 -1.35 -6.10 1.39
N SER A 55 -2.15 -6.85 2.13
CA SER A 55 -2.94 -6.34 3.24
C SER A 55 -2.37 -6.88 4.54
N SER A 56 -2.22 -6.01 5.55
CA SER A 56 -1.87 -6.45 6.90
C SER A 56 -2.41 -5.48 7.95
N ASP A 57 -2.91 -6.05 9.04
CA ASP A 57 -3.41 -5.30 10.21
C ASP A 57 -3.36 -6.19 11.46
N GLY A 58 -3.31 -5.59 12.65
CA GLY A 58 -3.32 -6.31 13.91
C GLY A 58 -4.73 -6.57 14.43
N PHE A 59 -5.07 -7.83 14.71
CA PHE A 59 -6.31 -8.17 15.42
C PHE A 59 -6.03 -9.01 16.67
N ASN A 60 -7.01 -9.02 17.60
CA ASN A 60 -6.95 -9.85 18.80
C ASN A 60 -7.95 -11.01 18.70
N PRO A 61 -7.51 -12.26 18.45
CA PRO A 61 -8.38 -13.41 18.27
C PRO A 61 -9.10 -13.83 19.57
N HIS A 62 -8.61 -13.42 20.75
CA HIS A 62 -9.13 -13.93 22.02
C HIS A 62 -10.31 -13.14 22.59
N SER A 63 -10.84 -12.14 21.87
CA SER A 63 -12.02 -11.30 22.23
C SER A 63 -12.00 -10.61 23.60
N SER A 64 -11.00 -10.88 24.44
CA SER A 64 -10.86 -10.24 25.74
C SER A 64 -10.46 -8.78 25.54
N LEU A 65 -11.05 -7.87 26.31
CA LEU A 65 -10.72 -6.43 26.37
C LEU A 65 -9.25 -6.16 26.79
N ARG A 66 -8.41 -7.19 26.88
CA ARG A 66 -7.01 -7.12 27.28
C ARG A 66 -6.12 -7.34 26.05
N SER A 67 -5.25 -6.37 25.77
CA SER A 67 -4.23 -6.38 24.71
C SER A 67 -3.05 -7.31 25.05
N ARG A 68 -3.31 -8.56 25.45
CA ARG A 68 -2.25 -9.54 25.79
C ARG A 68 -1.71 -10.30 24.57
N TYR A 69 -2.38 -10.15 23.43
CA TYR A 69 -2.07 -10.90 22.23
C TYR A 69 -2.48 -10.10 21.00
N SER A 70 -1.64 -10.15 19.98
CA SER A 70 -1.85 -9.51 18.69
C SER A 70 -1.47 -10.50 17.60
N CYS A 71 -2.33 -10.62 16.60
CA CYS A 71 -2.14 -11.46 15.43
C CYS A 71 -2.20 -10.58 14.18
N TRP A 72 -1.20 -10.71 13.32
CA TRP A 72 -1.04 -9.92 12.10
C TRP A 72 -1.00 -10.89 10.91
N PRO A 73 -2.13 -11.06 10.20
CA PRO A 73 -2.12 -11.76 8.94
C PRO A 73 -1.48 -10.86 7.88
N VAL A 74 -0.65 -11.45 7.03
CA VAL A 74 -0.18 -10.84 5.79
C VAL A 74 -0.89 -11.57 4.66
N ILE A 75 -1.73 -10.83 3.93
CA ILE A 75 -2.60 -11.38 2.90
C ILE A 75 -2.22 -10.76 1.56
N LEU A 76 -1.90 -11.59 0.57
CA LEU A 76 -1.79 -11.16 -0.80
C LEU A 76 -3.11 -11.32 -1.55
N VAL A 77 -3.45 -10.31 -2.34
CA VAL A 77 -4.64 -10.28 -3.20
C VAL A 77 -4.20 -10.16 -4.65
N THR A 78 -4.69 -11.04 -5.51
CA THR A 78 -4.42 -11.01 -6.95
C THR A 78 -5.39 -10.08 -7.67
N TYR A 79 -4.94 -8.89 -8.04
CA TYR A 79 -5.80 -7.89 -8.69
C TYR A 79 -6.05 -8.14 -10.16
N ASN A 80 -5.41 -9.12 -10.78
CA ASN A 80 -5.74 -9.45 -12.17
C ASN A 80 -7.19 -9.95 -12.33
N LEU A 81 -7.76 -10.49 -11.25
CA LEU A 81 -9.10 -11.08 -11.21
C LEU A 81 -10.19 -10.00 -11.24
N PRO A 82 -11.39 -10.31 -11.77
CA PRO A 82 -12.50 -9.37 -11.76
C PRO A 82 -12.93 -8.98 -10.34
N PRO A 83 -13.58 -7.81 -10.16
CA PRO A 83 -13.98 -7.27 -8.84
C PRO A 83 -14.78 -8.23 -7.96
N TRP A 84 -15.63 -9.07 -8.57
CA TRP A 84 -16.46 -10.04 -7.85
C TRP A 84 -15.70 -11.31 -7.40
N LEU A 85 -14.48 -11.51 -7.89
CA LEU A 85 -13.60 -12.64 -7.52
C LEU A 85 -12.40 -12.22 -6.68
N CYS A 86 -11.77 -11.07 -6.95
CA CYS A 86 -10.47 -10.71 -6.36
C CYS A 86 -10.45 -10.74 -4.81
N MET A 87 -11.57 -10.36 -4.17
CA MET A 87 -11.70 -10.36 -2.70
C MET A 87 -12.35 -11.64 -2.13
N LYS A 88 -12.58 -12.68 -2.94
CA LYS A 88 -13.10 -13.96 -2.43
C LYS A 88 -12.00 -14.71 -1.69
N ARG A 89 -12.35 -15.37 -0.59
CA ARG A 89 -11.41 -16.17 0.24
C ARG A 89 -10.53 -17.13 -0.58
N LYS A 90 -11.06 -17.72 -1.67
CA LYS A 90 -10.31 -18.63 -2.56
C LYS A 90 -9.12 -17.96 -3.26
N PHE A 91 -9.16 -16.64 -3.46
CA PHE A 91 -8.16 -15.86 -4.20
C PHE A 91 -7.36 -14.90 -3.32
N MET A 92 -7.62 -14.90 -2.02
CA MET A 92 -6.76 -14.25 -1.02
C MET A 92 -5.77 -15.27 -0.50
N MET A 93 -4.49 -14.97 -0.58
CA MET A 93 -3.41 -15.84 -0.12
C MET A 93 -2.92 -15.34 1.22
N LEU A 94 -3.20 -16.08 2.29
CA LEU A 94 -2.54 -15.84 3.58
C LEU A 94 -1.10 -16.31 3.47
N THR A 95 -0.16 -15.37 3.34
CA THR A 95 1.26 -15.68 3.15
C THR A 95 1.99 -15.85 4.47
N LEU A 96 1.65 -15.02 5.46
CA LEU A 96 2.25 -15.06 6.80
C LEU A 96 1.17 -14.84 7.86
N LEU A 97 1.37 -15.44 9.03
CA LEU A 97 0.57 -15.19 10.22
C LEU A 97 1.51 -14.90 11.39
N ILE A 98 1.69 -13.62 11.69
CA ILE A 98 2.62 -13.16 12.73
C ILE A 98 1.84 -13.03 14.03
N SER A 99 2.09 -13.94 14.96
CA SER A 99 1.46 -13.96 16.27
C SER A 99 2.47 -13.54 17.33
N GLY A 100 2.06 -12.64 18.23
CA GLY A 100 2.89 -12.27 19.36
C GLY A 100 2.12 -11.67 20.54
N PRO A 101 2.74 -11.58 21.72
CA PRO A 101 2.14 -10.91 22.88
C PRO A 101 1.90 -9.42 22.62
N LYS A 102 2.58 -8.83 21.63
CA LYS A 102 2.49 -7.43 21.20
C LYS A 102 2.52 -7.37 19.67
N GLN A 103 2.11 -6.22 19.13
CA GLN A 103 2.30 -5.92 17.70
C GLN A 103 3.79 -6.01 17.32
N PRO A 104 4.13 -6.43 16.09
CA PRO A 104 5.52 -6.60 15.66
C PRO A 104 6.29 -5.27 15.56
N GLY A 105 5.59 -4.16 15.33
CA GLY A 105 6.24 -2.86 15.22
C GLY A 105 7.23 -2.84 14.04
N ASN A 106 8.47 -2.43 14.30
CA ASN A 106 9.52 -2.40 13.27
C ASN A 106 10.00 -3.81 12.88
N ASP A 107 9.92 -4.78 13.79
CA ASP A 107 10.40 -6.15 13.60
C ASP A 107 9.58 -6.93 12.57
N ILE A 108 8.47 -6.35 12.08
CA ILE A 108 7.66 -6.92 11.00
C ILE A 108 8.50 -7.23 9.75
N ASP A 109 9.56 -6.46 9.49
CA ASP A 109 10.42 -6.66 8.32
C ASP A 109 11.15 -7.99 8.36
N VAL A 110 11.58 -8.45 9.54
CA VAL A 110 12.22 -9.76 9.71
C VAL A 110 11.26 -10.89 9.31
N TYR A 111 9.98 -10.75 9.63
CA TYR A 111 8.97 -11.73 9.24
C TYR A 111 8.62 -11.67 7.76
N LEU A 112 8.75 -10.49 7.13
CA LEU A 112 8.45 -10.28 5.71
C LEU A 112 9.58 -10.73 4.79
N GLU A 113 10.80 -10.94 5.30
CA GLU A 113 11.98 -11.33 4.51
C GLU A 113 11.73 -12.51 3.56
N PRO A 114 11.14 -13.66 4.00
CA PRO A 114 10.85 -14.76 3.08
C PRO A 114 9.86 -14.38 1.96
N LEU A 115 8.89 -13.53 2.27
CA LEU A 115 7.92 -13.05 1.28
C LEU A 115 8.58 -12.12 0.27
N ILE A 116 9.52 -11.28 0.71
CA ILE A 116 10.27 -10.39 -0.18
C ILE A 116 11.17 -11.21 -1.13
N ASP A 117 11.80 -12.28 -0.65
CA ASP A 117 12.59 -13.19 -1.48
C ASP A 117 11.73 -13.93 -2.53
N ASP A 118 10.53 -14.37 -2.15
CA ASP A 118 9.56 -14.94 -3.08
C ASP A 118 9.11 -13.91 -4.13
N LEU A 119 8.87 -12.66 -3.73
CA LEU A 119 8.49 -11.57 -4.63
C LEU A 119 9.63 -11.20 -5.59
N LYS A 120 10.89 -11.22 -5.15
CA LYS A 120 12.07 -11.05 -6.01
C LYS A 120 12.18 -12.18 -7.02
N SER A 121 11.99 -13.42 -6.58
CA SER A 121 12.01 -14.60 -7.46
C SER A 121 10.89 -14.55 -8.51
N LEU A 122 9.69 -14.12 -8.09
CA LEU A 122 8.56 -13.88 -9.00
C LEU A 122 8.81 -12.72 -9.95
N TRP A 123 9.52 -11.68 -9.54
CA TRP A 123 9.86 -10.57 -10.43
C TRP A 123 10.81 -11.00 -11.55
N VAL A 124 11.81 -11.84 -11.23
CA VAL A 124 12.71 -12.48 -12.21
C VAL A 124 11.93 -13.41 -13.14
N GLY A 125 11.01 -14.20 -12.58
CA GLY A 125 10.03 -14.99 -13.33
C GLY A 125 10.22 -16.50 -13.19
N ILE A 126 9.09 -17.21 -13.12
CA ILE A 126 9.02 -18.66 -13.01
C ILE A 126 8.71 -19.23 -14.39
N ARG A 127 9.67 -19.94 -14.96
CA ARG A 127 9.54 -20.58 -16.29
C ARG A 127 8.71 -21.86 -16.21
N GLY A 128 8.06 -22.22 -17.31
CA GLY A 128 7.36 -23.50 -17.44
C GLY A 128 6.03 -23.56 -16.67
N VAL A 129 5.41 -22.42 -16.39
CA VAL A 129 4.04 -22.38 -15.87
C VAL A 129 3.09 -22.69 -17.02
N TYR A 130 2.26 -23.72 -16.85
CA TYR A 130 1.25 -24.10 -17.83
C TYR A 130 -0.05 -23.30 -17.63
N ASP A 131 -0.52 -22.66 -18.70
CA ASP A 131 -1.80 -21.98 -18.77
C ASP A 131 -2.86 -22.93 -19.36
N ALA A 132 -3.78 -23.41 -18.52
CA ALA A 132 -4.83 -24.31 -18.96
C ALA A 132 -5.90 -23.62 -19.84
N HIS A 133 -5.98 -22.29 -19.88
CA HIS A 133 -6.87 -21.59 -20.81
C HIS A 133 -6.30 -21.58 -22.22
N ASN A 134 -5.04 -21.14 -22.37
CA ASN A 134 -4.41 -20.99 -23.68
C ASN A 134 -3.73 -22.28 -24.17
N GLY A 135 -3.51 -23.26 -23.29
CA GLY A 135 -2.87 -24.53 -23.62
C GLY A 135 -1.36 -24.40 -23.88
N GLU A 136 -0.72 -23.38 -23.30
CA GLU A 136 0.70 -23.08 -23.55
C GLU A 136 1.48 -22.86 -22.25
N TYR A 137 2.81 -22.97 -22.38
CA TYR A 137 3.73 -22.66 -21.30
C TYR A 137 4.23 -21.23 -21.44
N PHE A 138 4.33 -20.52 -20.32
CA PHE A 138 4.84 -19.16 -20.27
C PHE A 138 5.75 -18.95 -19.06
N THR A 139 6.38 -17.77 -19.01
CA THR A 139 7.14 -17.32 -17.83
C THR A 139 6.23 -16.44 -17.01
N LEU A 140 5.89 -16.89 -15.80
CA LEU A 140 5.04 -16.14 -14.89
C LEU A 140 5.89 -15.16 -14.09
N ARG A 141 5.54 -13.87 -14.15
CA ARG A 141 6.10 -12.84 -13.26
C ARG A 141 5.04 -12.29 -12.32
N ALA A 142 5.46 -11.69 -11.20
CA ALA A 142 4.56 -10.94 -10.33
C ALA A 142 5.21 -9.66 -9.79
N ALA A 143 4.38 -8.66 -9.51
CA ALA A 143 4.79 -7.40 -8.89
C ALA A 143 3.82 -7.02 -7.76
N LEU A 144 4.35 -6.56 -6.63
CA LEU A 144 3.59 -5.97 -5.54
C LEU A 144 3.33 -4.49 -5.84
N MET A 145 2.07 -4.09 -5.97
CA MET A 145 1.70 -2.73 -6.35
C MET A 145 1.65 -1.77 -5.16
N TRP A 146 0.98 -2.18 -4.08
CA TRP A 146 0.79 -1.35 -2.90
C TRP A 146 0.37 -2.18 -1.70
N THR A 147 0.38 -1.52 -0.54
CA THR A 147 -0.10 -2.08 0.72
C THR A 147 -1.47 -1.51 1.08
N ILE A 148 -2.33 -2.34 1.68
CA ILE A 148 -3.64 -1.98 2.22
C ILE A 148 -3.55 -2.11 3.73
N ASN A 149 -3.66 -1.00 4.43
CA ASN A 149 -3.48 -0.95 5.87
C ASN A 149 -4.26 0.24 6.45
N ASP A 150 -4.54 0.14 7.74
CA ASP A 150 -4.90 1.32 8.52
C ASP A 150 -3.64 2.15 8.84
N PHE A 151 -3.83 3.33 9.43
CA PHE A 151 -2.73 4.27 9.64
C PHE A 151 -1.66 3.75 10.64
N PRO A 152 -2.02 3.08 11.76
CA PRO A 152 -1.06 2.35 12.58
C PRO A 152 -0.25 1.27 11.85
N ALA A 153 -0.91 0.39 11.09
CA ALA A 153 -0.26 -0.68 10.34
C ALA A 153 0.65 -0.13 9.24
N TYR A 154 0.25 0.97 8.59
CA TYR A 154 1.10 1.73 7.67
C TYR A 154 2.44 2.09 8.31
N GLY A 155 2.44 2.57 9.56
CA GLY A 155 3.66 2.94 10.28
C GLY A 155 4.59 1.75 10.56
N ASN A 156 4.03 0.56 10.80
CA ASN A 156 4.82 -0.66 11.00
C ASN A 156 5.45 -1.14 9.68
N LEU A 157 4.68 -1.12 8.58
CA LEU A 157 5.15 -1.58 7.26
C LEU A 157 6.13 -0.61 6.61
N SER A 158 5.80 0.67 6.57
CA SER A 158 6.62 1.71 5.90
C SER A 158 7.77 2.23 6.75
N GLY A 159 7.69 2.08 8.08
CA GLY A 159 8.58 2.77 9.01
C GLY A 159 8.26 4.26 9.23
N CYS A 160 7.23 4.80 8.56
CA CYS A 160 6.83 6.19 8.72
C CYS A 160 6.33 6.47 10.15
N VAL A 161 6.61 7.66 10.64
CA VAL A 161 6.01 8.16 11.88
C VAL A 161 4.55 8.51 11.59
N VAL A 162 3.63 7.74 12.18
CA VAL A 162 2.17 7.88 12.00
C VAL A 162 1.47 8.47 13.23
N LYS A 163 2.24 8.96 14.20
CA LYS A 163 1.74 9.53 15.46
C LYS A 163 2.64 10.64 15.97
N GLY A 164 2.09 11.51 16.81
CA GLY A 164 2.85 12.63 17.36
C GLY A 164 2.72 13.88 16.50
N TYR A 165 3.69 14.78 16.56
CA TYR A 165 3.62 16.07 15.85
C TYR A 165 3.87 15.96 14.34
N LYS A 166 4.43 14.84 13.88
CA LYS A 166 4.90 14.62 12.50
C LYS A 166 4.27 13.37 11.88
N ALA A 167 2.96 13.23 12.07
CA ALA A 167 2.27 12.00 11.68
C ALA A 167 1.91 11.93 10.19
N CYS A 168 1.94 13.04 9.46
CA CYS A 168 1.52 13.04 8.06
C CYS A 168 2.69 12.61 7.16
N PRO A 169 2.58 11.49 6.42
CA PRO A 169 3.67 11.02 5.54
C PRO A 169 3.96 11.99 4.39
N ILE A 170 2.98 12.79 3.99
CA ILE A 170 3.12 13.76 2.89
C ILE A 170 3.75 15.06 3.38
N CYS A 171 3.37 15.55 4.57
CA CYS A 171 3.93 16.80 5.10
C CYS A 171 5.27 16.59 5.79
N GLY A 172 5.54 15.38 6.29
CA GLY A 172 6.73 15.09 7.08
C GLY A 172 6.94 16.10 8.20
N ASP A 173 8.09 16.78 8.16
CA ASP A 173 8.49 17.77 9.16
C ASP A 173 7.61 19.01 9.19
N ASP A 174 6.99 19.35 8.06
CA ASP A 174 6.07 20.48 7.92
C ASP A 174 4.65 20.13 8.35
N THR A 175 4.44 18.99 9.01
CA THR A 175 3.12 18.58 9.52
C THR A 175 2.55 19.67 10.44
N PRO A 176 1.44 20.32 10.06
CA PRO A 176 0.80 21.35 10.87
C PRO A 176 0.07 20.74 12.08
N SER A 177 0.81 20.44 13.14
CA SER A 177 0.28 19.85 14.37
C SER A 177 0.08 20.89 15.48
N HIS A 178 -0.94 20.68 16.30
CA HIS A 178 -1.26 21.53 17.44
C HIS A 178 -1.73 20.67 18.61
N ARG A 179 -1.12 20.84 19.78
CA ARG A 179 -1.56 20.16 21.00
C ARG A 179 -2.63 20.98 21.70
N LEU A 180 -3.82 20.42 21.84
CA LEU A 180 -4.91 21.04 22.58
C LEU A 180 -4.52 21.20 24.06
N LYS A 181 -4.65 22.41 24.59
CA LYS A 181 -4.25 22.74 25.97
C LYS A 181 -4.98 21.87 27.00
N ASN A 182 -6.30 21.75 26.88
CA ASN A 182 -7.15 21.09 27.88
C ASN A 182 -7.29 19.58 27.64
N GLY A 183 -7.31 19.16 26.37
CA GLY A 183 -7.45 17.74 26.01
C GLY A 183 -6.13 16.99 25.92
N HIS A 184 -5.00 17.70 25.91
CA HIS A 184 -3.64 17.19 25.72
C HIS A 184 -3.40 16.34 24.46
N LYS A 185 -4.41 16.19 23.59
CA LYS A 185 -4.34 15.50 22.30
C LYS A 185 -3.67 16.38 21.25
N ILE A 186 -2.97 15.73 20.33
CA ILE A 186 -2.42 16.37 19.14
C ILE A 186 -3.50 16.34 18.05
N CYS A 187 -3.75 17.50 17.47
CA CYS A 187 -4.63 17.69 16.33
C CYS A 187 -3.82 18.16 15.14
N TYR A 188 -4.15 17.68 13.94
CA TYR A 188 -3.53 18.11 12.71
C TYR A 188 -4.42 19.18 12.07
N ILE A 189 -3.95 20.42 12.12
CA ILE A 189 -4.62 21.59 11.56
C ILE A 189 -4.12 21.81 10.12
N GLY A 190 -4.63 22.76 9.35
CA GLY A 190 -4.05 23.06 8.01
C GLY A 190 -4.45 22.12 6.86
N HIS A 191 -5.36 21.17 7.06
CA HIS A 191 -5.96 20.35 5.98
C HIS A 191 -6.62 21.17 4.86
N ARG A 192 -6.92 22.46 5.12
CA ARG A 192 -7.47 23.39 4.11
C ARG A 192 -6.47 23.71 3.00
N LYS A 193 -5.18 23.43 3.16
CA LYS A 193 -4.16 23.57 2.10
C LYS A 193 -4.44 22.68 0.89
N TRP A 194 -5.20 21.60 1.03
CA TRP A 194 -5.56 20.71 -0.09
C TRP A 194 -6.86 21.12 -0.80
N LEU A 195 -7.59 22.12 -0.29
CA LEU A 195 -8.77 22.66 -0.98
C LEU A 195 -8.33 23.55 -2.15
N PRO A 196 -9.15 23.74 -3.20
CA PRO A 196 -8.89 24.74 -4.24
C PRO A 196 -8.59 26.13 -3.65
N ILE A 197 -7.70 26.91 -4.29
CA ILE A 197 -7.26 28.22 -3.79
C ILE A 197 -8.44 29.17 -3.49
N ASN A 198 -9.48 29.12 -4.33
CA ASN A 198 -10.67 29.96 -4.20
C ASN A 198 -11.76 29.36 -3.30
N HIS A 199 -11.52 28.23 -2.65
CA HIS A 199 -12.51 27.55 -1.84
C HIS A 199 -12.91 28.40 -0.61
N PRO A 200 -14.21 28.65 -0.34
CA PRO A 200 -14.66 29.53 0.73
C PRO A 200 -14.09 29.19 2.11
N TYR A 201 -13.96 27.89 2.44
CA TYR A 201 -13.43 27.42 3.72
C TYR A 201 -12.01 27.89 4.01
N ARG A 202 -11.20 28.20 2.99
CA ARG A 202 -9.85 28.77 3.19
C ARG A 202 -9.88 30.14 3.86
N ARG A 203 -10.93 30.93 3.67
CA ARG A 203 -11.08 32.27 4.27
C ARG A 203 -11.83 32.27 5.60
N GLN A 204 -12.60 31.22 5.87
CA GLN A 204 -13.36 31.08 7.11
C GLN A 204 -12.41 30.88 8.29
N ARG A 205 -12.36 31.84 9.22
CA ARG A 205 -11.46 31.81 10.39
C ARG A 205 -12.14 31.19 11.60
N ALA A 206 -13.36 31.65 11.91
CA ALA A 206 -14.09 31.35 13.13
C ALA A 206 -14.42 29.86 13.31
N VAL A 207 -14.79 29.16 12.22
CA VAL A 207 -15.14 27.73 12.26
C VAL A 207 -13.94 26.78 12.24
N PHE A 208 -12.72 27.30 12.05
CA PHE A 208 -11.48 26.51 12.00
C PHE A 208 -10.49 26.98 13.07
N ASN A 209 -9.23 27.22 12.70
CA ASN A 209 -8.13 27.54 13.62
C ASN A 209 -7.92 29.05 13.84
N GLY A 210 -8.92 29.89 13.56
CA GLY A 210 -8.85 31.34 13.72
C GLY A 210 -7.99 32.07 12.67
N LYS A 211 -7.40 31.34 11.71
CA LYS A 211 -6.54 31.91 10.66
C LYS A 211 -7.11 31.63 9.27
N PRO A 212 -6.90 32.50 8.27
CA PRO A 212 -7.11 32.13 6.88
C PRO A 212 -6.01 31.15 6.43
N GLU A 213 -6.27 30.34 5.40
CA GLU A 213 -5.32 29.41 4.81
C GLU A 213 -4.99 29.82 3.36
N TYR A 214 -3.75 30.21 3.13
CA TYR A 214 -3.23 30.61 1.81
C TYR A 214 -2.16 29.66 1.29
N GLY A 215 -1.73 28.68 2.07
CA GLY A 215 -0.74 27.71 1.68
C GLY A 215 -1.22 26.80 0.55
N ILE A 216 -0.25 26.22 -0.12
CA ILE A 216 -0.42 25.13 -1.08
C ILE A 216 -0.15 23.79 -0.38
N PRO A 217 -0.74 22.69 -0.87
CA PRO A 217 -0.41 21.38 -0.31
C PRO A 217 1.06 21.07 -0.66
N PRO A 218 1.82 20.45 0.26
CA PRO A 218 3.17 20.01 -0.05
C PRO A 218 3.15 18.96 -1.16
N GLU A 219 4.19 18.97 -2.00
CA GLU A 219 4.39 17.93 -3.01
C GLU A 219 4.80 16.62 -2.32
N PRO A 220 4.14 15.49 -2.61
CA PRO A 220 4.56 14.20 -2.10
C PRO A 220 5.94 13.83 -2.64
N LEU A 221 6.82 13.34 -1.75
CA LEU A 221 8.12 12.81 -2.14
C LEU A 221 7.97 11.54 -3.00
N THR A 222 8.92 11.35 -3.93
CA THR A 222 9.04 10.09 -4.67
C THR A 222 9.60 8.97 -3.80
N GLY A 223 9.49 7.73 -4.26
CA GLY A 223 10.09 6.58 -3.57
C GLY A 223 11.61 6.71 -3.43
N GLU A 224 12.27 7.21 -4.48
CA GLU A 224 13.71 7.45 -4.51
C GLU A 224 14.15 8.54 -3.52
N GLU A 225 13.40 9.64 -3.45
CA GLU A 225 13.65 10.71 -2.49
C GLU A 225 13.50 10.23 -1.05
N VAL A 226 12.44 9.46 -0.75
CA VAL A 226 12.24 8.85 0.57
C VAL A 226 13.38 7.88 0.90
N LEU A 227 13.79 7.04 -0.05
CA LEU A 227 14.90 6.09 0.15
C LEU A 227 16.19 6.83 0.52
N HIS A 228 16.56 7.84 -0.27
CA HIS A 228 17.74 8.67 -0.03
C HIS A 228 17.71 9.36 1.33
N MET A 229 16.56 9.92 1.73
CA MET A 229 16.39 10.53 3.06
C MET A 229 16.59 9.52 4.20
N VAL A 230 16.05 8.30 4.05
CA VAL A 230 16.13 7.27 5.10
C VAL A 230 17.55 6.70 5.23
N GLU A 231 18.26 6.56 4.12
CA GLU A 231 19.65 6.08 4.07
C GLU A 231 20.63 7.12 4.64
N ASN A 232 20.42 8.41 4.37
CA ASN A 232 21.29 9.48 4.87
C ASN A 232 21.07 9.86 6.34
N GLY A 233 20.06 9.28 7.00
CA GLY A 233 19.85 9.52 8.42
C GLY A 233 19.04 10.78 8.75
N ASP A 234 18.44 11.45 7.76
CA ASP A 234 17.51 12.58 7.91
C ASP A 234 16.12 12.10 8.40
N ARG A 235 16.14 11.26 9.43
CA ARG A 235 15.08 10.33 9.86
C ARG A 235 14.02 10.93 10.77
N VAL A 236 13.73 12.22 10.68
CA VAL A 236 12.83 12.82 11.68
C VAL A 236 11.38 12.28 11.53
N CYS A 237 11.01 11.85 10.33
CA CYS A 237 9.70 11.29 10.01
C CYS A 237 9.71 9.79 9.65
N TRP A 238 10.87 9.12 9.64
CA TRP A 238 11.02 7.70 9.31
C TRP A 238 11.88 6.98 10.33
N LYS A 239 11.36 5.89 10.92
CA LYS A 239 12.03 5.14 11.99
C LYS A 239 12.97 4.04 11.47
N LYS A 240 12.74 3.58 10.25
CA LYS A 240 13.49 2.50 9.61
C LYS A 240 13.38 2.61 8.07
N LYS A 241 14.32 1.97 7.38
CA LYS A 241 14.15 1.60 5.96
C LYS A 241 13.22 0.40 5.92
N SER A 242 12.10 0.55 5.22
CA SER A 242 11.16 -0.56 4.99
C SER A 242 11.82 -1.61 4.09
N ILE A 243 11.61 -2.89 4.39
CA ILE A 243 12.07 -4.00 3.55
C ILE A 243 11.47 -3.97 2.12
N PHE A 244 10.35 -3.27 1.92
CA PHE A 244 9.76 -3.11 0.58
C PHE A 244 10.65 -2.30 -0.37
N PHE A 245 11.63 -1.52 0.12
CA PHE A 245 12.62 -0.85 -0.72
C PHE A 245 13.59 -1.82 -1.40
N ASP A 246 13.62 -3.09 -0.99
CA ASP A 246 14.44 -4.12 -1.63
C ASP A 246 13.78 -4.71 -2.89
N LEU A 247 12.55 -4.31 -3.21
CA LEU A 247 11.89 -4.64 -4.46
C LEU A 247 12.38 -3.67 -5.53
N GLU A 248 13.09 -4.19 -6.54
CA GLU A 248 13.81 -3.38 -7.56
C GLU A 248 12.92 -2.78 -8.66
N TYR A 249 11.59 -2.92 -8.53
CA TYR A 249 10.61 -2.39 -9.47
C TYR A 249 9.92 -1.15 -8.90
#